data_AF-L7IZN6-F1
#
_entry.id   AF-L7IZN6-F1
#
_cell.length_a   1.000
_cell.length_b   1.000
_cell.length_c   1.000
_cell.angle_alpha   90.00
_cell.angle_beta   90.00
_cell.angle_gamma   90.00
#
_symmetry.space_group_name_H-M   'P 1'
#
loop_
_entity.id
_entity.type
_entity.pdbx_description
1 polymer ?
#
loop_
_entity_poly.entity_id
_entity_poly.type
_entity_poly.pdbx_seq_one_letter_code
_entity_poly.pdbx_strand_id
1 'polypeptide(L)'
;MVSISWGTIKSLLLFFGPFLLPKMISYYRNLRASSAQSNQPIRPPPPGAQRVIILLCVVAIVFIAKTLPTLSPENVFVLTDSRIQIPTDVLFNRLAHMRRNGSLTATDEALRARFVNLESRLLYLKFGPDALADCPFCVSEEPNTYLYYALPDLLAPHLLNLALLAMATSGLVSGGEGRRWRTVAVMSAAATAAADLYLVNAYDHQSNARALRPADLDMFFWAARRWRHAAFAAMDVVIAGLIWLSSTKRLFTEPPSPLERVEGVTRALASAKSRLSAVSIVKNTASRDSALRARSHAYWAHEVGVMNDVMEDREVVDGVKDALENRIKISAISQDAETYARNVVEAVMPGDEAQKE
;
A
#
# COMPACT_ATOMS: atom_id res chain seq x y z
N MET A 1 13.09 -28.42 3.62
CA MET A 1 12.22 -27.29 4.07
C MET A 1 12.12 -27.24 5.59
N VAL A 2 12.42 -26.10 6.24
CA VAL A 2 11.71 -25.75 7.48
C VAL A 2 10.26 -25.60 7.06
N SER A 3 9.52 -26.69 7.09
CA SER A 3 8.09 -26.66 6.84
C SER A 3 7.53 -25.92 8.04
N ILE A 4 7.19 -24.64 7.85
CA ILE A 4 6.24 -24.00 8.74
C ILE A 4 4.98 -24.85 8.55
N SER A 5 4.80 -25.83 9.45
CA SER A 5 3.72 -26.78 9.30
C SER A 5 2.42 -25.98 9.26
N TRP A 6 1.44 -26.45 8.50
CA TRP A 6 0.10 -25.88 8.56
C TRP A 6 -0.41 -25.80 10.01
N GLY A 7 0.03 -26.72 10.88
CA GLY A 7 -0.19 -26.68 12.32
C GLY A 7 0.42 -25.44 13.01
N THR A 8 1.63 -25.04 12.66
CA THR A 8 2.30 -23.86 13.22
C THR A 8 1.61 -22.56 12.78
N ILE A 9 1.21 -22.47 11.51
CA ILE A 9 0.41 -21.35 10.99
C ILE A 9 -0.96 -21.29 11.68
N LYS A 10 -1.61 -22.45 11.83
CA LYS A 10 -2.91 -22.56 12.51
C LYS A 10 -2.79 -22.19 13.99
N SER A 11 -1.72 -22.58 14.68
CA SER A 11 -1.48 -22.22 16.08
C SER A 11 -1.20 -20.72 16.24
N LEU A 12 -0.41 -20.12 15.34
CA LEU A 12 -0.20 -18.67 15.29
C LEU A 12 -1.52 -17.93 15.02
N LEU A 13 -2.33 -18.38 14.07
CA LEU A 13 -3.64 -17.80 13.77
C LEU A 13 -4.66 -18.00 14.88
N LEU A 14 -4.66 -19.14 15.58
CA LEU A 14 -5.56 -19.38 16.70
C LEU A 14 -5.15 -18.56 17.93
N PHE A 15 -3.85 -18.36 18.15
CA PHE A 15 -3.34 -17.60 19.28
C PHE A 15 -3.47 -16.09 19.06
N PHE A 16 -3.01 -15.60 17.91
CA PHE A 16 -3.01 -14.16 17.61
C PHE A 16 -4.27 -13.68 16.89
N GLY A 17 -5.01 -14.57 16.23
CA GLY A 17 -6.24 -14.22 15.50
C GLY A 17 -7.27 -13.50 16.35
N PRO A 18 -7.63 -13.98 17.55
CA PRO A 18 -8.60 -13.30 18.42
C PRO A 18 -8.17 -11.87 18.81
N PHE A 19 -6.88 -11.56 18.84
CA PHE A 19 -6.36 -10.23 19.17
C PHE A 19 -6.15 -9.34 17.93
N LEU A 20 -5.66 -9.91 16.84
CA LEU A 20 -5.35 -9.17 15.60
C LEU A 20 -6.59 -8.94 14.74
N LEU A 21 -7.47 -9.93 14.61
CA LEU A 21 -8.63 -9.89 13.72
C LEU A 21 -9.59 -8.74 14.07
N PRO A 22 -9.96 -8.49 15.35
CA PRO A 22 -10.83 -7.36 15.68
C PRO A 22 -10.17 -6.01 15.38
N LYS A 23 -8.85 -5.89 15.59
CA LYS A 23 -8.10 -4.68 15.27
C LYS A 23 -8.01 -4.44 13.77
N MET A 24 -7.77 -5.48 12.97
CA MET A 24 -7.77 -5.38 11.50
C MET A 24 -9.15 -5.03 10.96
N ILE A 25 -10.22 -5.66 11.48
CA ILE A 25 -11.60 -5.36 11.07
C ILE A 25 -11.97 -3.92 11.47
N SER A 26 -11.66 -3.51 12.69
CA SER A 26 -11.91 -2.14 13.16
C SER A 26 -11.15 -1.11 12.34
N TYR A 27 -9.86 -1.36 12.06
CA TYR A 27 -9.05 -0.53 11.19
C TYR A 27 -9.64 -0.42 9.78
N TYR A 28 -10.01 -1.55 9.17
CA TYR A 28 -10.65 -1.57 7.85
C TYR A 28 -12.01 -0.84 7.84
N ARG A 29 -12.84 -1.03 8.87
CA ARG A 29 -14.14 -0.35 9.00
C ARG A 29 -13.95 1.16 9.15
N ASN A 30 -13.00 1.60 9.97
CA ASN A 30 -12.68 3.00 10.14
C ASN A 30 -12.17 3.62 8.84
N LEU A 31 -11.28 2.93 8.12
CA LEU A 31 -10.79 3.38 6.81
C LEU A 31 -11.91 3.50 5.78
N ARG A 32 -12.81 2.52 5.72
CA ARG A 32 -13.95 2.54 4.79
C ARG A 32 -14.94 3.64 5.16
N ALA A 33 -15.21 3.86 6.45
CA ALA A 33 -16.07 4.92 6.94
C ALA A 33 -15.48 6.31 6.63
N SER A 34 -14.18 6.51 6.87
CA SER A 34 -13.48 7.76 6.53
C SER A 34 -13.48 8.04 5.03
N SER A 35 -13.36 6.99 4.20
CA SER A 35 -13.45 7.12 2.74
C SER A 35 -14.87 7.43 2.26
N ALA A 36 -15.90 6.88 2.91
CA ALA A 36 -17.30 7.16 2.55
C ALA A 36 -17.75 8.56 3.01
N GLN A 37 -17.21 9.05 4.13
CA GLN A 37 -17.48 10.40 4.64
C GLN A 37 -16.67 11.48 3.91
N SER A 38 -15.50 11.11 3.37
CA SER A 38 -14.69 11.98 2.53
C SER A 38 -15.36 12.10 1.16
N ASN A 39 -16.31 13.05 1.02
CA ASN A 39 -16.91 13.47 -0.26
C ASN A 39 -15.87 14.10 -1.23
N GLN A 40 -14.65 13.56 -1.28
CA GLN A 40 -13.61 13.97 -2.20
C GLN A 40 -13.77 13.25 -3.54
N PRO A 41 -13.76 13.99 -4.66
CA PRO A 41 -13.86 13.38 -5.98
C PRO A 41 -12.63 12.51 -6.26
N ILE A 42 -12.86 11.38 -6.93
CA ILE A 42 -11.79 10.53 -7.45
C ILE A 42 -10.95 11.37 -8.40
N ARG A 43 -9.64 11.44 -8.13
CA ARG A 43 -8.68 12.20 -8.94
C ARG A 43 -7.67 11.27 -9.63
N PRO A 44 -7.08 11.67 -10.75
CA PRO A 44 -5.91 10.99 -11.28
C PRO A 44 -4.73 11.08 -10.29
N PRO A 45 -3.82 10.09 -10.29
CA PRO A 45 -2.64 10.15 -9.44
C PRO A 45 -1.75 11.36 -9.82
N PRO A 46 -1.15 12.06 -8.85
CA PRO A 46 -0.21 13.13 -9.15
C PRO A 46 1.02 12.57 -9.87
N PRO A 47 1.72 13.37 -10.69
CA PRO A 47 2.77 12.89 -11.57
C PRO A 47 3.92 12.21 -10.83
N GLY A 48 4.28 12.67 -9.63
CA GLY A 48 5.30 12.02 -8.79
C GLY A 48 4.89 10.61 -8.36
N ALA A 49 3.66 10.44 -7.87
CA ALA A 49 3.14 9.12 -7.50
C ALA A 49 3.03 8.19 -8.72
N GLN A 50 2.60 8.70 -9.88
CA GLN A 50 2.51 7.91 -11.10
C GLN A 50 3.88 7.38 -11.56
N ARG A 51 4.92 8.22 -11.54
CA ARG A 51 6.30 7.79 -11.89
C ARG A 51 6.80 6.70 -10.95
N VAL A 52 6.55 6.83 -9.65
CA VAL A 52 6.94 5.82 -8.65
C VAL A 52 6.18 4.52 -8.84
N ILE A 53 4.88 4.57 -9.10
CA ILE A 53 4.07 3.38 -9.39
C ILE A 53 4.65 2.64 -10.60
N ILE A 54 4.94 3.35 -11.69
CA ILE A 54 5.56 2.76 -12.89
C ILE A 54 6.92 2.15 -12.55
N LEU A 55 7.77 2.85 -11.80
CA LEU A 55 9.07 2.34 -11.35
C LEU A 55 8.92 1.03 -10.57
N LEU A 56 8.04 0.99 -9.57
CA LEU A 56 7.80 -0.22 -8.77
C LEU A 56 7.23 -1.36 -9.61
N CYS A 57 6.35 -1.08 -10.56
CA CYS A 57 5.86 -2.10 -11.48
C CYS A 57 6.98 -2.67 -12.38
N VAL A 58 7.86 -1.82 -12.91
CA VAL A 58 9.01 -2.26 -13.71
C VAL A 58 9.98 -3.10 -12.87
N VAL A 59 10.30 -2.65 -11.65
CA VAL A 59 11.15 -3.39 -10.71
C VAL A 59 10.52 -4.74 -10.37
N ALA A 60 9.22 -4.80 -10.10
CA ALA A 60 8.51 -6.04 -9.84
C ALA A 60 8.60 -7.01 -11.03
N ILE A 61 8.45 -6.52 -12.27
CA ILE A 61 8.62 -7.34 -13.49
C ILE A 61 10.06 -7.89 -13.58
N VAL A 62 11.07 -7.07 -13.25
CA VAL A 62 12.47 -7.53 -13.23
C VAL A 62 12.68 -8.64 -12.18
N PHE A 63 12.13 -8.50 -10.98
CA PHE A 63 12.20 -9.55 -9.95
C PHE A 63 11.44 -10.81 -10.37
N ILE A 64 10.26 -10.68 -10.98
CA ILE A 64 9.52 -11.82 -11.56
C ILE A 64 10.38 -12.50 -12.63
N ALA A 65 11.02 -11.76 -13.53
CA ALA A 65 11.91 -12.33 -14.53
C ALA A 65 13.06 -13.10 -13.87
N LYS A 66 13.64 -12.59 -12.78
CA LYS A 66 14.69 -13.28 -11.99
C LYS A 66 14.22 -14.57 -11.30
N THR A 67 12.92 -14.86 -11.26
CA THR A 67 12.39 -16.17 -10.81
C THR A 67 12.48 -17.25 -11.89
N LEU A 68 12.68 -16.86 -13.15
CA LEU A 68 12.74 -17.79 -14.27
C LEU A 68 14.01 -18.65 -14.20
N PRO A 69 13.92 -19.97 -14.48
CA PRO A 69 15.07 -20.87 -14.44
C PRO A 69 16.23 -20.45 -15.35
N THR A 70 15.93 -19.81 -16.48
CA THR A 70 16.93 -19.34 -17.45
C THR A 70 17.84 -18.24 -16.91
N LEU A 71 17.41 -17.50 -15.89
CA LEU A 71 18.16 -16.43 -15.24
C LEU A 71 18.72 -16.85 -13.87
N SER A 72 18.59 -18.13 -13.53
CA SER A 72 19.16 -18.73 -12.33
C SER A 72 20.46 -19.45 -12.66
N PRO A 73 21.43 -19.50 -11.72
CA PRO A 73 22.64 -20.28 -11.90
C PRO A 73 22.32 -21.74 -12.22
N GLU A 74 23.13 -22.36 -13.07
CA GLU A 74 22.92 -23.75 -13.48
C GLU A 74 23.10 -24.72 -12.30
N ASN A 75 22.26 -25.74 -12.23
CA ASN A 75 22.39 -26.82 -11.27
C ASN A 75 23.01 -28.04 -11.93
N VAL A 76 24.22 -28.41 -11.50
CA VAL A 76 25.00 -29.50 -12.10
C VAL A 76 24.28 -30.85 -11.98
N PHE A 77 23.58 -31.11 -10.87
CA PHE A 77 22.85 -32.37 -10.65
C PHE A 77 21.59 -32.47 -11.49
N VAL A 78 20.89 -31.35 -11.72
CA VAL A 78 19.71 -31.30 -12.60
C VAL A 78 20.13 -31.40 -14.06
N LEU A 79 21.18 -30.70 -14.46
CA LEU A 79 21.66 -30.69 -15.85
C LEU A 79 22.17 -32.07 -16.30
N THR A 80 22.81 -32.80 -15.39
CA THR A 80 23.39 -34.14 -15.67
C THR A 80 22.49 -35.29 -15.23
N ASP A 81 21.26 -35.00 -14.76
CA ASP A 81 20.31 -35.95 -14.18
C ASP A 81 20.96 -36.98 -13.23
N SER A 82 21.80 -36.48 -12.32
CA SER A 82 22.69 -37.31 -11.52
C SER A 82 22.34 -37.27 -10.04
N ARG A 83 22.39 -38.45 -9.38
CA ARG A 83 22.17 -38.58 -7.94
C ARG A 83 23.28 -37.89 -7.14
N ILE A 84 22.98 -37.43 -5.93
CA ILE A 84 23.93 -36.72 -5.06
C ILE A 84 25.17 -37.55 -4.68
N GLN A 85 25.05 -38.88 -4.67
CA GLN A 85 26.11 -39.84 -4.32
C GLN A 85 27.00 -40.28 -5.51
N ILE A 86 26.80 -39.73 -6.71
CA ILE A 86 27.59 -40.09 -7.90
C ILE A 86 29.09 -39.84 -7.71
N PRO A 87 30.03 -40.66 -8.21
CA PRO A 87 31.45 -40.33 -8.15
C PRO A 87 31.76 -38.99 -8.85
N THR A 88 32.65 -38.17 -8.27
CA THR A 88 32.94 -36.80 -8.76
C THR A 88 33.43 -36.82 -10.22
N ASP A 89 34.34 -37.72 -10.57
CA ASP A 89 34.85 -37.81 -11.95
C ASP A 89 33.77 -38.16 -12.96
N VAL A 90 32.83 -39.04 -12.59
CA VAL A 90 31.71 -39.42 -13.47
C VAL A 90 30.78 -38.23 -13.68
N LEU A 91 30.49 -37.45 -12.64
CA LEU A 91 29.66 -36.25 -12.72
C LEU A 91 30.27 -35.22 -13.68
N PHE A 92 31.54 -34.88 -13.48
CA PHE A 92 32.20 -33.85 -14.29
C PHE A 92 32.54 -34.33 -15.70
N ASN A 93 32.79 -35.63 -15.91
CA ASN A 93 32.88 -36.18 -17.27
C ASN A 93 31.54 -36.04 -18.01
N ARG A 94 30.40 -36.35 -17.36
CA ARG A 94 29.08 -36.12 -17.97
C ARG A 94 28.83 -34.63 -18.25
N LEU A 95 29.20 -33.77 -17.32
CA LEU A 95 29.07 -32.32 -17.48
C LEU A 95 29.87 -31.82 -18.69
N ALA A 96 31.12 -32.26 -18.85
CA ALA A 96 31.98 -31.91 -19.98
C ALA A 96 31.33 -32.27 -21.33
N HIS A 97 30.66 -33.43 -21.42
CA HIS A 97 29.94 -33.84 -22.65
C HIS A 97 28.71 -32.97 -22.94
N MET A 98 28.10 -32.36 -21.92
CA MET A 98 26.96 -31.45 -22.08
C MET A 98 27.39 -30.01 -22.40
N ARG A 99 28.67 -29.66 -22.20
CA ARG A 99 29.22 -28.36 -22.56
C ARG A 99 29.46 -28.29 -24.07
N ARG A 100 29.23 -27.11 -24.66
CA ARG A 100 29.37 -26.85 -26.10
C ARG A 100 30.76 -27.21 -26.67
N ASN A 101 31.81 -27.05 -25.86
CA ASN A 101 33.19 -27.27 -26.28
C ASN A 101 33.72 -28.66 -25.89
N GLY A 102 32.89 -29.53 -25.30
CA GLY A 102 33.33 -30.83 -24.77
C GLY A 102 34.27 -30.74 -23.57
N SER A 103 34.46 -29.55 -23.00
CA SER A 103 35.41 -29.27 -21.91
C SER A 103 34.72 -28.57 -20.75
N LEU A 104 35.27 -28.76 -19.54
CA LEU A 104 34.83 -28.06 -18.34
C LEU A 104 35.15 -26.56 -18.43
N THR A 105 34.32 -25.72 -17.82
CA THR A 105 34.63 -24.30 -17.62
C THR A 105 35.54 -24.13 -16.39
N ALA A 106 36.17 -22.96 -16.23
CA ALA A 106 36.97 -22.66 -15.04
C ALA A 106 36.16 -22.79 -13.73
N THR A 107 34.88 -22.41 -13.76
CA THR A 107 33.96 -22.59 -12.64
C THR A 107 33.64 -24.07 -12.37
N ASP A 108 33.46 -24.88 -13.42
CA ASP A 108 33.25 -26.31 -13.29
C ASP A 108 34.51 -27.00 -12.70
N GLU A 109 35.70 -26.58 -13.09
CA GLU A 109 36.97 -27.07 -12.54
C GLU A 109 37.14 -26.70 -11.06
N ALA A 110 36.82 -25.46 -10.68
CA ALA A 110 36.82 -25.03 -9.29
C ALA A 110 35.81 -25.83 -8.45
N LEU A 111 34.61 -26.07 -8.97
CA LEU A 111 33.61 -26.92 -8.31
C LEU A 111 34.09 -28.37 -8.17
N ARG A 112 34.74 -28.92 -9.20
CA ARG A 112 35.29 -30.28 -9.18
C ARG A 112 36.31 -30.44 -8.06
N ALA A 113 37.19 -29.45 -7.87
CA ALA A 113 38.18 -29.45 -6.79
C ALA A 113 37.55 -29.43 -5.40
N ARG A 114 36.33 -28.89 -5.26
CA ARG A 114 35.61 -28.75 -3.99
C ARG A 114 34.68 -29.92 -3.68
N PHE A 115 34.28 -30.71 -4.67
CA PHE A 115 33.41 -31.89 -4.51
C PHE A 115 34.18 -33.12 -3.98
N VAL A 116 34.81 -32.98 -2.82
CA VAL A 116 35.66 -34.02 -2.21
C VAL A 116 34.85 -35.06 -1.43
N ASN A 117 33.80 -34.62 -0.75
CA ASN A 117 32.97 -35.47 0.12
C ASN A 117 31.48 -35.21 -0.10
N LEU A 118 30.60 -36.04 0.49
CA LEU A 118 29.16 -35.83 0.42
C LEU A 118 28.76 -34.47 1.00
N GLU A 119 29.41 -34.04 2.08
CA GLU A 119 29.14 -32.78 2.78
C GLU A 119 29.24 -31.56 1.86
N SER A 120 30.32 -31.45 1.08
CA SER A 120 30.53 -30.38 0.10
C SER A 120 29.40 -30.30 -0.92
N ARG A 121 28.81 -31.44 -1.31
CA ARG A 121 27.69 -31.51 -2.25
C ARG A 121 26.36 -31.14 -1.60
N LEU A 122 26.18 -31.41 -0.31
CA LEU A 122 25.01 -30.93 0.43
C LEU A 122 25.09 -29.40 0.63
N LEU A 123 26.28 -28.88 0.90
CA LEU A 123 26.54 -27.45 1.00
C LEU A 123 26.34 -26.73 -0.34
N TYR A 124 26.69 -27.36 -1.46
CA TYR A 124 26.35 -26.88 -2.81
C TYR A 124 24.83 -26.64 -2.97
N LEU A 125 23.99 -27.57 -2.48
CA LEU A 125 22.54 -27.44 -2.56
C LEU A 125 21.99 -26.32 -1.67
N LYS A 126 22.68 -25.98 -0.59
CA LYS A 126 22.31 -24.92 0.36
C LYS A 126 22.76 -23.53 -0.09
N PHE A 127 24.03 -23.38 -0.45
CA PHE A 127 24.66 -22.07 -0.71
C PHE A 127 24.86 -21.76 -2.21
N GLY A 128 24.76 -22.77 -3.08
CA GLY A 128 24.86 -22.60 -4.53
C GLY A 128 26.28 -22.77 -5.09
N PRO A 129 26.43 -22.62 -6.42
CA PRO A 129 27.71 -22.83 -7.11
C PRO A 129 28.79 -21.82 -6.72
N ASP A 130 28.48 -20.53 -6.74
CA ASP A 130 29.46 -19.45 -6.57
C ASP A 130 30.14 -19.51 -5.19
N ALA A 131 29.34 -19.69 -4.12
CA ALA A 131 29.85 -19.83 -2.76
C ALA A 131 30.78 -21.04 -2.57
N LEU A 132 30.56 -22.11 -3.33
CA LEU A 132 31.36 -23.31 -3.22
C LEU A 132 32.60 -23.27 -4.13
N ALA A 133 32.49 -22.68 -5.32
CA ALA A 133 33.58 -22.54 -6.28
C ALA A 133 34.61 -21.50 -5.83
N ASP A 134 34.15 -20.31 -5.43
CA ASP A 134 35.00 -19.13 -5.32
C ASP A 134 35.44 -18.80 -3.89
N CYS A 135 34.85 -19.43 -2.87
CA CYS A 135 35.23 -19.13 -1.49
C CYS A 135 36.65 -19.64 -1.17
N PRO A 136 37.59 -18.76 -0.75
CA PRO A 136 38.97 -19.14 -0.52
C PRO A 136 39.19 -19.82 0.84
N PHE A 137 38.42 -19.44 1.86
CA PHE A 137 38.58 -19.90 3.25
C PHE A 137 37.53 -20.91 3.73
N CYS A 138 36.53 -21.22 2.90
CA CYS A 138 35.44 -22.10 3.31
C CYS A 138 35.87 -23.57 3.34
N VAL A 139 35.44 -24.28 4.37
CA VAL A 139 35.73 -25.70 4.59
C VAL A 139 34.44 -26.46 4.90
N SER A 140 34.30 -27.67 4.36
CA SER A 140 33.05 -28.44 4.52
C SER A 140 32.79 -28.91 5.96
N GLU A 141 33.84 -28.97 6.80
CA GLU A 141 33.73 -29.31 8.22
C GLU A 141 33.07 -28.19 9.05
N GLU A 142 33.15 -26.93 8.57
CA GLU A 142 32.57 -25.78 9.24
C GLU A 142 31.59 -25.04 8.30
N PRO A 143 30.32 -25.49 8.23
CA PRO A 143 29.30 -24.93 7.32
C PRO A 143 29.07 -23.42 7.46
N ASN A 144 29.34 -22.85 8.65
CA ASN A 144 29.16 -21.43 8.91
C ASN A 144 30.10 -20.54 8.07
N THR A 145 31.27 -21.06 7.69
CA THR A 145 32.21 -20.32 6.81
C THR A 145 31.58 -19.97 5.46
N TYR A 146 30.79 -20.89 4.89
CA TYR A 146 30.03 -20.63 3.66
C TYR A 146 28.89 -19.62 3.86
N LEU A 147 28.24 -19.62 5.03
CA LEU A 147 27.21 -18.63 5.34
C LEU A 147 27.80 -17.21 5.39
N TYR A 148 28.95 -17.03 6.05
CA TYR A 148 29.61 -15.74 6.12
C TYR A 148 30.07 -15.24 4.76
N TYR A 149 30.58 -16.14 3.91
CA TYR A 149 30.96 -15.80 2.54
C TYR A 149 29.75 -15.45 1.67
N ALA A 150 28.64 -16.18 1.78
CA ALA A 150 27.44 -15.95 0.99
C ALA A 150 26.58 -14.77 1.49
N LEU A 151 26.86 -14.22 2.67
CA LEU A 151 26.06 -13.16 3.30
C LEU A 151 25.92 -11.90 2.43
N PRO A 152 26.99 -11.37 1.80
CA PRO A 152 26.89 -10.20 0.92
C PRO A 152 25.96 -10.46 -0.27
N ASP A 153 26.08 -11.60 -0.95
CA ASP A 153 25.23 -11.95 -2.09
C ASP A 153 23.79 -12.24 -1.70
N LEU A 154 23.59 -12.76 -0.48
CA LEU A 154 22.28 -12.97 0.12
C LEU A 154 21.59 -11.64 0.42
N LEU A 155 22.31 -10.68 1.04
CA LEU A 155 21.75 -9.41 1.51
C LEU A 155 21.71 -8.31 0.45
N ALA A 156 22.60 -8.34 -0.55
CA ALA A 156 22.64 -7.36 -1.64
C ALA A 156 21.28 -7.09 -2.30
N PRO A 157 20.48 -8.10 -2.70
CA PRO A 157 19.18 -7.85 -3.31
C PRO A 157 18.14 -7.32 -2.30
N HIS A 158 18.26 -7.64 -1.01
CA HIS A 158 17.42 -7.03 0.04
C HIS A 158 17.73 -5.55 0.22
N LEU A 159 19.01 -5.18 0.25
CA LEU A 159 19.45 -3.79 0.35
C LEU A 159 19.02 -2.98 -0.88
N LEU A 160 19.15 -3.56 -2.07
CA LEU A 160 18.66 -2.95 -3.31
C LEU A 160 17.15 -2.69 -3.24
N ASN A 161 16.37 -3.69 -2.86
CA ASN A 161 14.92 -3.54 -2.79
C ASN A 161 14.49 -2.55 -1.70
N LEU A 162 15.15 -2.59 -0.53
CA LEU A 162 14.94 -1.60 0.54
C LEU A 162 15.24 -0.18 0.05
N ALA A 163 16.34 0.03 -0.69
CA ALA A 163 16.67 1.33 -1.24
C ALA A 163 15.62 1.81 -2.25
N LEU A 164 15.15 0.93 -3.15
CA LEU A 164 14.10 1.23 -4.11
C LEU A 164 12.78 1.62 -3.42
N LEU A 165 12.36 0.85 -2.42
CA LEU A 165 11.17 1.16 -1.62
C LEU A 165 11.33 2.45 -0.80
N ALA A 166 12.49 2.68 -0.20
CA ALA A 166 12.77 3.89 0.57
C ALA A 166 12.80 5.14 -0.33
N MET A 167 13.27 5.02 -1.57
CA MET A 167 13.19 6.10 -2.56
C MET A 167 11.75 6.30 -3.04
N ALA A 168 11.04 5.23 -3.40
CA ALA A 168 9.65 5.24 -3.84
C ALA A 168 8.72 5.89 -2.81
N THR A 169 8.90 5.58 -1.53
CA THR A 169 8.12 6.14 -0.42
C THR A 169 8.73 7.42 0.17
N SER A 170 9.74 8.01 -0.47
CA SER A 170 10.28 9.29 -0.03
C SER A 170 9.31 10.42 -0.38
N GLY A 171 9.14 11.38 0.54
CA GLY A 171 8.30 12.56 0.32
C GLY A 171 8.78 13.44 -0.83
N LEU A 172 10.08 13.41 -1.15
CA LEU A 172 10.66 14.17 -2.27
C LEU A 172 10.24 13.63 -3.64
N VAL A 173 9.96 12.33 -3.73
CA VAL A 173 9.70 11.64 -5.01
C VAL A 173 8.20 11.38 -5.20
N SER A 174 7.54 10.84 -4.18
CA SER A 174 6.12 10.45 -4.23
C SER A 174 5.16 11.46 -3.60
N GLY A 175 5.68 12.52 -2.96
CA GLY A 175 4.88 13.45 -2.17
C GLY A 175 4.34 12.84 -0.87
N GLY A 176 3.32 13.46 -0.28
CA GLY A 176 2.70 12.98 0.96
C GLY A 176 2.08 11.58 0.84
N GLU A 177 1.56 11.25 -0.35
CA GLU A 177 0.80 10.03 -0.62
C GLU A 177 1.66 8.75 -0.54
N GLY A 178 2.96 8.83 -0.84
CA GLY A 178 3.90 7.71 -0.64
C GLY A 178 4.64 7.77 0.69
N ARG A 179 4.90 8.97 1.24
CA ARG A 179 5.57 9.15 2.55
C ARG A 179 4.91 8.37 3.68
N ARG A 180 3.57 8.30 3.69
CA ARG A 180 2.81 7.57 4.72
C ARG A 180 3.09 6.07 4.75
N TRP A 181 3.45 5.49 3.61
CA TRP A 181 3.72 4.05 3.48
C TRP A 181 5.18 3.69 3.78
N ARG A 182 6.04 4.67 4.00
CA ARG A 182 7.48 4.48 4.23
C ARG A 182 7.78 3.53 5.38
N THR A 183 7.17 3.74 6.54
CA THR A 183 7.41 2.89 7.71
C THR A 183 7.00 1.45 7.44
N VAL A 184 5.84 1.24 6.83
CA VAL A 184 5.34 -0.10 6.48
C VAL A 184 6.30 -0.76 5.49
N ALA A 185 6.69 -0.06 4.42
CA ALA A 185 7.59 -0.59 3.40
C ALA A 185 8.99 -0.93 3.93
N VAL A 186 9.56 -0.07 4.78
CA VAL A 186 10.88 -0.31 5.39
C VAL A 186 10.82 -1.48 6.37
N MET A 187 9.79 -1.53 7.22
CA MET A 187 9.63 -2.63 8.18
C MET A 187 9.35 -3.96 7.48
N SER A 188 8.55 -3.99 6.42
CA SER A 188 8.30 -5.20 5.63
C SER A 188 9.56 -5.68 4.91
N ALA A 189 10.35 -4.76 4.35
CA ALA A 189 11.62 -5.10 3.71
C ALA A 189 12.63 -5.67 4.72
N ALA A 190 12.78 -5.03 5.89
CA ALA A 190 13.63 -5.52 6.97
C ALA A 190 13.19 -6.89 7.50
N ALA A 191 11.89 -7.09 7.70
CA ALA A 191 11.33 -8.36 8.14
C ALA A 191 11.58 -9.48 7.10
N THR A 192 11.45 -9.17 5.81
CA THR A 192 11.72 -10.13 4.73
C THR A 192 13.21 -10.52 4.69
N ALA A 193 14.12 -9.57 4.89
CA ALA A 193 15.56 -9.83 4.98
C ALA A 193 15.91 -10.71 6.18
N ALA A 194 15.35 -10.40 7.35
CA ALA A 194 15.56 -11.20 8.56
C ALA A 194 15.01 -12.63 8.40
N ALA A 195 13.82 -12.78 7.80
CA ALA A 195 13.21 -14.08 7.55
C ALA A 195 14.05 -14.92 6.57
N ASP A 196 14.52 -14.35 5.46
CA ASP A 196 15.35 -15.06 4.50
C ASP A 196 16.69 -15.49 5.10
N LEU A 197 17.37 -14.60 5.85
CA LEU A 197 18.60 -14.94 6.57
C LEU A 197 18.37 -16.07 7.59
N TYR A 198 17.29 -15.99 8.36
CA TYR A 198 16.91 -17.03 9.31
C TYR A 198 16.67 -18.37 8.60
N LEU A 199 15.94 -18.38 7.49
CA LEU A 199 15.66 -19.59 6.72
C LEU A 199 16.93 -20.24 6.16
N VAL A 200 17.86 -19.44 5.61
CA VAL A 200 19.16 -19.95 5.13
C VAL A 200 20.00 -20.51 6.27
N ASN A 201 20.06 -19.81 7.40
CA ASN A 201 20.82 -20.27 8.56
C ASN A 201 20.24 -21.56 9.16
N ALA A 202 18.93 -21.59 9.39
CA ALA A 202 18.22 -22.70 10.04
C ALA A 202 17.97 -23.91 9.11
N TYR A 203 18.28 -23.82 7.82
CA TYR A 203 18.07 -24.92 6.88
C TYR A 203 18.99 -26.11 7.19
N ASP A 204 18.38 -27.27 7.43
CA ASP A 204 19.05 -28.55 7.59
C ASP A 204 19.43 -29.16 6.22
N HIS A 205 20.69 -28.99 5.83
CA HIS A 205 21.22 -29.55 4.59
C HIS A 205 21.47 -31.06 4.66
N GLN A 206 21.52 -31.66 5.85
CA GLN A 206 21.71 -33.11 6.01
C GLN A 206 20.50 -33.92 5.58
N SER A 207 19.33 -33.30 5.53
CA SER A 207 18.09 -33.93 5.04
C SER A 207 18.24 -34.54 3.64
N ASN A 208 19.06 -33.94 2.78
CA ASN A 208 19.33 -34.41 1.42
C ASN A 208 20.30 -35.60 1.33
N ALA A 209 21.00 -35.97 2.42
CA ALA A 209 21.99 -37.04 2.41
C ALA A 209 21.40 -38.41 2.05
N ARG A 210 20.10 -38.61 2.35
CA ARG A 210 19.37 -39.86 2.13
C ARG A 210 18.63 -39.92 0.79
N ALA A 211 18.65 -38.86 0.01
CA ALA A 211 17.94 -38.80 -1.26
C ALA A 211 18.62 -39.72 -2.30
N LEU A 212 17.83 -40.61 -2.90
CA LEU A 212 18.32 -41.60 -3.87
C LEU A 212 18.15 -41.13 -5.32
N ARG A 213 17.17 -40.27 -5.57
CA ARG A 213 16.85 -39.75 -6.92
C ARG A 213 17.06 -38.24 -6.97
N PRO A 214 17.42 -37.69 -8.15
CA PRO A 214 17.52 -36.24 -8.34
C PRO A 214 16.21 -35.50 -8.03
N ALA A 215 15.07 -36.12 -8.32
CA ALA A 215 13.74 -35.55 -8.04
C ALA A 215 13.42 -35.43 -6.55
N ASP A 216 14.07 -36.23 -5.70
CA ASP A 216 13.86 -36.22 -4.25
C ASP A 216 14.75 -35.19 -3.53
N LEU A 217 15.67 -34.53 -4.25
CA LEU A 217 16.58 -33.55 -3.69
C LEU A 217 15.88 -32.20 -3.49
N ASP A 218 15.94 -31.67 -2.27
CA ASP A 218 15.53 -30.30 -1.97
C ASP A 218 16.63 -29.33 -2.44
N MET A 219 16.39 -28.70 -3.59
CA MET A 219 17.26 -27.72 -4.23
C MET A 219 17.11 -26.34 -3.56
N PHE A 220 17.46 -26.28 -2.27
CA PHE A 220 17.16 -25.13 -1.40
C PHE A 220 17.67 -23.81 -1.94
N PHE A 221 18.92 -23.70 -2.41
CA PHE A 221 19.48 -22.46 -2.95
C PHE A 221 18.60 -21.85 -4.04
N TRP A 222 18.20 -22.65 -5.03
CA TRP A 222 17.35 -22.21 -6.15
C TRP A 222 15.92 -21.93 -5.69
N ALA A 223 15.37 -22.74 -4.79
CA ALA A 223 14.04 -22.52 -4.24
C ALA A 223 13.97 -21.21 -3.42
N ALA A 224 14.92 -21.00 -2.51
CA ALA A 224 15.04 -19.79 -1.70
C ALA A 224 15.23 -18.55 -2.57
N ARG A 225 16.09 -18.62 -3.60
CA ARG A 225 16.27 -17.53 -4.57
C ARG A 225 14.96 -17.17 -5.29
N ARG A 226 14.19 -18.17 -5.75
CA ARG A 226 12.89 -17.92 -6.41
C ARG A 226 11.91 -17.26 -5.45
N TRP A 227 11.78 -17.77 -4.23
CA TRP A 227 10.87 -17.21 -3.23
C TRP A 227 11.27 -15.80 -2.80
N ARG A 228 12.57 -15.52 -2.67
CA ARG A 228 13.09 -14.18 -2.38
C ARG A 228 12.66 -13.16 -3.42
N HIS A 229 12.93 -13.44 -4.70
CA HIS A 229 12.54 -12.52 -5.79
C HIS A 229 11.03 -12.41 -5.95
N ALA A 230 10.28 -13.50 -5.74
CA ALA A 230 8.82 -13.45 -5.71
C ALA A 230 8.28 -12.58 -4.57
N ALA A 231 8.89 -12.66 -3.38
CA ALA A 231 8.53 -11.82 -2.23
C ALA A 231 8.81 -10.33 -2.49
N PHE A 232 9.93 -10.00 -3.14
CA PHE A 232 10.22 -8.62 -3.55
C PHE A 232 9.19 -8.09 -4.54
N ALA A 233 8.91 -8.85 -5.60
CA ALA A 233 7.90 -8.45 -6.58
C ALA A 233 6.51 -8.26 -5.95
N ALA A 234 6.11 -9.16 -5.05
CA ALA A 234 4.85 -9.05 -4.34
C ALA A 234 4.81 -7.79 -3.46
N MET A 235 5.89 -7.50 -2.73
CA MET A 235 5.99 -6.30 -1.91
C MET A 235 5.91 -5.03 -2.75
N ASP A 236 6.63 -4.96 -3.87
CA ASP A 236 6.62 -3.81 -4.77
C ASP A 236 5.23 -3.56 -5.37
N VAL A 237 4.55 -4.62 -5.81
CA VAL A 237 3.17 -4.54 -6.32
C VAL A 237 2.20 -4.08 -5.24
N VAL A 238 2.32 -4.60 -4.02
CA VAL A 238 1.45 -4.18 -2.90
C VAL A 238 1.68 -2.70 -2.57
N ILE A 239 2.94 -2.26 -2.44
CA ILE A 239 3.24 -0.85 -2.14
C ILE A 239 2.79 0.07 -3.29
N ALA A 240 3.01 -0.32 -4.54
CA ALA A 240 2.52 0.42 -5.70
C ALA A 240 0.99 0.54 -5.70
N GLY A 241 0.28 -0.54 -5.41
CA GLY A 241 -1.18 -0.56 -5.26
C GLY A 241 -1.66 0.34 -4.12
N LEU A 242 -0.98 0.32 -2.97
CA LEU A 242 -1.30 1.18 -1.83
C LEU A 242 -1.09 2.67 -2.15
N ILE A 243 -0.02 3.03 -2.88
CA ILE A 243 0.24 4.41 -3.34
C ILE A 243 -0.83 4.83 -4.36
N TRP A 244 -1.21 3.94 -5.28
CA TRP A 244 -2.28 4.20 -6.25
C TRP A 244 -3.63 4.44 -5.56
N LEU A 245 -3.98 3.62 -4.57
CA LEU A 245 -5.19 3.79 -3.78
C LEU A 245 -5.18 5.09 -2.97
N SER A 246 -4.04 5.49 -2.36
CA SER A 246 -3.90 6.80 -1.71
C SER A 246 -4.21 7.93 -2.67
N SER A 247 -3.49 7.90 -3.78
CA SER A 247 -3.31 9.06 -4.63
C SER A 247 -4.59 9.40 -5.37
N THR A 248 -5.35 8.37 -5.73
CA THR A 248 -6.65 8.48 -6.39
C THR A 248 -7.81 8.79 -5.44
N LYS A 249 -7.55 8.90 -4.13
CA LYS A 249 -8.57 9.12 -3.08
C LYS A 249 -9.67 8.04 -3.07
N ARG A 250 -9.38 6.85 -3.61
CA ARG A 250 -10.32 5.70 -3.63
C ARG A 250 -10.39 4.98 -2.29
N LEU A 251 -9.27 4.95 -1.58
CA LEU A 251 -9.16 4.34 -0.26
C LEU A 251 -8.09 5.08 0.54
N PHE A 252 -8.22 5.11 1.88
CA PHE A 252 -7.31 5.83 2.78
C PHE A 252 -7.27 7.34 2.51
N THR A 253 -8.43 7.96 2.33
CA THR A 253 -8.55 9.42 2.26
C THR A 253 -8.14 10.03 3.59
N GLU A 254 -7.01 10.73 3.60
CA GLU A 254 -6.61 11.53 4.73
C GLU A 254 -7.54 12.74 4.82
N PRO A 255 -8.21 12.97 5.95
CA PRO A 255 -9.04 14.14 6.08
C PRO A 255 -8.11 15.38 6.11
N PRO A 256 -8.56 16.54 5.61
CA PRO A 256 -7.73 17.74 5.55
C PRO A 256 -7.15 18.05 6.93
N SER A 257 -5.92 18.55 6.95
CA SER A 257 -5.23 18.89 8.19
C SER A 257 -6.05 19.91 8.99
N PRO A 258 -5.95 19.94 10.34
CA PRO A 258 -6.69 20.91 11.15
C PRO A 258 -6.46 22.35 10.69
N LEU A 259 -5.23 22.67 10.28
CA LEU A 259 -4.88 23.98 9.72
C LEU A 259 -5.63 24.25 8.41
N GLU A 260 -5.63 23.32 7.46
CA GLU A 260 -6.38 23.47 6.20
C GLU A 260 -7.89 23.59 6.44
N ARG A 261 -8.43 22.89 7.45
CA ARG A 261 -9.83 23.05 7.85
C ARG A 261 -10.09 24.45 8.40
N VAL A 262 -9.25 24.94 9.30
CA VAL A 262 -9.37 26.29 9.87
C VAL A 262 -9.25 27.32 8.76
N GLU A 263 -8.27 27.22 7.87
CA GLU A 263 -8.13 28.10 6.71
C GLU A 263 -9.36 28.08 5.79
N GLY A 264 -9.90 26.89 5.51
CA GLY A 264 -11.12 26.72 4.72
C GLY A 264 -12.32 27.45 5.34
N VAL A 265 -12.54 27.24 6.64
CA VAL A 265 -13.59 27.93 7.41
C VAL A 265 -13.35 29.43 7.43
N THR A 266 -12.09 29.86 7.60
CA THR A 266 -11.74 31.29 7.66
C THR A 266 -11.99 31.98 6.33
N ARG A 267 -11.65 31.33 5.20
CA ARG A 267 -11.96 31.82 3.86
C ARG A 267 -13.46 31.90 3.61
N ALA A 268 -14.22 30.87 4.01
CA ALA A 268 -15.67 30.86 3.88
C ALA A 268 -16.30 32.00 4.72
N LEU A 269 -15.84 32.17 5.96
CA LEU A 269 -16.28 33.24 6.86
C LEU A 269 -15.92 34.63 6.32
N ALA A 270 -14.73 34.81 5.76
CA ALA A 270 -14.33 36.06 5.12
C ALA A 270 -15.22 36.41 3.91
N SER A 271 -15.55 35.42 3.08
CA SER A 271 -16.51 35.61 1.97
C SER A 271 -17.91 35.96 2.47
N ALA A 272 -18.40 35.25 3.50
CA ALA A 272 -19.71 35.53 4.09
C ALA A 272 -19.77 36.94 4.69
N LYS A 273 -18.73 37.34 5.45
CA LYS A 273 -18.57 38.69 6.01
C LYS A 273 -18.57 39.76 4.93
N SER A 274 -17.84 39.55 3.83
CA SER A 274 -17.80 40.49 2.70
C SER A 274 -19.19 40.71 2.09
N ARG A 275 -19.95 39.62 1.88
CA ARG A 275 -21.33 39.68 1.35
C ARG A 275 -22.28 40.39 2.33
N LEU A 276 -22.20 40.07 3.62
CA LEU A 276 -23.01 40.74 4.66
C LEU A 276 -22.70 42.23 4.76
N SER A 277 -21.42 42.62 4.70
CA SER A 277 -21.02 44.02 4.66
C SER A 277 -21.57 44.72 3.43
N ALA A 278 -21.51 44.11 2.24
CA ALA A 278 -22.08 44.68 1.02
C ALA A 278 -23.59 44.90 1.14
N VAL A 279 -24.34 43.91 1.63
CA VAL A 279 -25.80 44.03 1.87
C VAL A 279 -26.09 45.13 2.91
N SER A 280 -25.31 45.19 3.98
CA SER A 280 -25.46 46.22 5.01
C SER A 280 -25.22 47.62 4.46
N ILE A 281 -24.20 47.80 3.61
CA ILE A 281 -23.92 49.07 2.93
C ILE A 281 -25.10 49.44 2.03
N VAL A 282 -25.57 48.53 1.17
CA VAL A 282 -26.72 48.78 0.28
C VAL A 282 -27.97 49.17 1.08
N LYS A 283 -28.29 48.42 2.14
CA LYS A 283 -29.44 48.71 3.01
C LYS A 283 -29.31 50.06 3.71
N ASN A 284 -28.14 50.38 4.25
CA ASN A 284 -27.89 51.67 4.87
C ASN A 284 -27.98 52.82 3.87
N THR A 285 -27.41 52.68 2.67
CA THR A 285 -27.48 53.68 1.61
C THR A 285 -28.93 53.91 1.17
N ALA A 286 -29.68 52.83 0.89
CA ALA A 286 -31.09 52.92 0.54
C ALA A 286 -31.95 53.53 1.66
N SER A 287 -31.60 53.28 2.92
CA SER A 287 -32.30 53.86 4.07
C SER A 287 -31.91 55.30 4.37
N ARG A 288 -30.77 55.80 3.89
CA ARG A 288 -30.28 57.17 4.15
C ARG A 288 -30.62 58.13 3.02
N ASP A 289 -30.60 57.66 1.77
CA ASP A 289 -31.00 58.44 0.60
C ASP A 289 -32.54 58.51 0.46
N SER A 290 -33.10 59.71 0.31
CA SER A 290 -34.55 59.91 0.24
C SER A 290 -35.19 59.35 -1.03
N ALA A 291 -34.52 59.43 -2.18
CA ALA A 291 -35.03 58.94 -3.45
C ALA A 291 -35.02 57.40 -3.49
N LEU A 292 -33.94 56.78 -3.02
CA LEU A 292 -33.85 55.31 -2.93
C LEU A 292 -34.81 54.74 -1.89
N ARG A 293 -34.98 55.40 -0.76
CA ARG A 293 -35.96 54.99 0.26
C ARG A 293 -37.38 55.03 -0.30
N ALA A 294 -37.74 56.11 -1.00
CA ALA A 294 -39.06 56.25 -1.62
C ALA A 294 -39.31 55.16 -2.68
N ARG A 295 -38.32 54.86 -3.53
CA ARG A 295 -38.40 53.75 -4.50
C ARG A 295 -38.52 52.38 -3.83
N SER A 296 -37.77 52.13 -2.77
CA SER A 296 -37.88 50.89 -1.99
C SER A 296 -39.28 50.73 -1.39
N HIS A 297 -39.81 51.77 -0.75
CA HIS A 297 -41.18 51.74 -0.23
C HIS A 297 -42.22 51.58 -1.33
N ALA A 298 -42.08 52.26 -2.47
CA ALA A 298 -42.99 52.11 -3.60
C ALA A 298 -42.97 50.70 -4.17
N TYR A 299 -41.78 50.08 -4.30
CA TYR A 299 -41.64 48.67 -4.69
C TYR A 299 -42.37 47.74 -3.71
N TRP A 300 -42.10 47.86 -2.41
CA TRP A 300 -42.73 47.00 -1.42
C TRP A 300 -44.24 47.24 -1.29
N ALA A 301 -44.71 48.49 -1.41
CA ALA A 301 -46.12 48.81 -1.42
C ALA A 301 -46.83 48.25 -2.67
N HIS A 302 -46.16 48.28 -3.83
CA HIS A 302 -46.65 47.65 -5.04
C HIS A 302 -46.72 46.13 -4.91
N GLU A 303 -45.68 45.49 -4.37
CA GLU A 303 -45.64 44.04 -4.15
C GLU A 303 -46.74 43.58 -3.17
N VAL A 304 -46.96 44.33 -2.09
CA VAL A 304 -48.06 44.07 -1.14
C VAL A 304 -49.41 44.28 -1.82
N GLY A 305 -49.55 45.30 -2.66
CA GLY A 305 -50.75 45.51 -3.47
C GLY A 305 -51.04 44.34 -4.41
N VAL A 306 -50.04 43.92 -5.20
CA VAL A 306 -50.14 42.77 -6.11
C VAL A 306 -50.47 41.49 -5.34
N MET A 307 -49.84 41.26 -4.19
CA MET A 307 -50.14 40.10 -3.35
C MET A 307 -51.56 40.15 -2.79
N ASN A 308 -52.04 41.33 -2.37
CA ASN A 308 -53.42 41.50 -1.93
C ASN A 308 -54.41 41.24 -3.05
N ASP A 309 -54.20 41.80 -4.25
CA ASP A 309 -55.05 41.59 -5.42
C ASP A 309 -55.10 40.09 -5.80
N VAL A 310 -53.96 39.40 -5.75
CA VAL A 310 -53.86 37.95 -5.96
C VAL A 310 -54.60 37.17 -4.86
N MET A 311 -54.58 37.66 -3.61
CA MET A 311 -55.29 37.08 -2.46
C MET A 311 -56.78 37.48 -2.40
N GLU A 312 -57.28 38.35 -3.28
CA GLU A 312 -58.71 38.63 -3.42
C GLU A 312 -59.41 37.61 -4.33
N ASP A 313 -58.65 36.92 -5.19
CA ASP A 313 -59.19 35.89 -6.06
C ASP A 313 -59.60 34.65 -5.25
N ARG A 314 -60.88 34.29 -5.33
CA ARG A 314 -61.46 33.17 -4.58
C ARG A 314 -60.76 31.85 -4.88
N GLU A 315 -60.34 31.63 -6.11
CA GLU A 315 -59.63 30.40 -6.49
C GLU A 315 -58.26 30.29 -5.81
N VAL A 316 -57.57 31.42 -5.63
CA VAL A 316 -56.28 31.49 -4.94
C VAL A 316 -56.47 31.35 -3.43
N VAL A 317 -57.47 32.00 -2.85
CA VAL A 317 -57.77 31.88 -1.41
C VAL A 317 -58.15 30.44 -1.05
N ASP A 318 -59.02 29.81 -1.84
CA ASP A 318 -59.44 28.44 -1.62
C ASP A 318 -58.28 27.46 -1.86
N GLY A 319 -57.41 27.72 -2.86
CA GLY A 319 -56.19 26.95 -3.10
C GLY A 319 -55.13 27.09 -2.01
N VAL A 320 -54.94 28.29 -1.46
CA VAL A 320 -54.03 28.56 -0.33
C VAL A 320 -54.57 27.94 0.94
N LYS A 321 -55.89 28.01 1.17
CA LYS A 321 -56.55 27.36 2.30
C LYS A 321 -56.46 25.84 2.23
N ASP A 322 -56.71 25.23 1.06
CA ASP A 322 -56.51 23.79 0.84
C ASP A 322 -55.04 23.40 1.04
N ALA A 323 -54.11 24.23 0.57
CA ALA A 323 -52.69 23.99 0.79
C ALA A 323 -52.33 24.05 2.28
N LEU A 324 -52.82 25.04 3.04
CA LEU A 324 -52.57 25.19 4.47
C LEU A 324 -53.25 24.11 5.34
N GLU A 325 -54.46 23.67 4.97
CA GLU A 325 -55.23 22.69 5.74
C GLU A 325 -54.80 21.24 5.41
N ASN A 326 -54.54 20.92 4.14
CA ASN A 326 -54.39 19.54 3.68
C ASN A 326 -52.98 19.16 3.23
N ARG A 327 -52.13 20.11 2.80
CA ARG A 327 -50.83 19.81 2.16
C ARG A 327 -49.61 20.32 2.92
N ILE A 328 -49.75 21.41 3.68
CA ILE A 328 -48.68 22.12 4.35
C ILE A 328 -48.81 21.92 5.85
N LYS A 329 -47.94 21.08 6.41
CA LYS A 329 -47.79 20.98 7.87
C LYS A 329 -46.97 22.17 8.36
N ILE A 330 -47.64 23.22 8.85
CA ILE A 330 -46.98 24.42 9.40
C ILE A 330 -45.93 24.04 10.45
N SER A 331 -46.23 23.05 11.30
CA SER A 331 -45.27 22.54 12.29
C SER A 331 -44.00 21.94 11.66
N ALA A 332 -44.13 21.26 10.52
CA ALA A 332 -43.00 20.71 9.79
C ALA A 332 -42.17 21.82 9.12
N ILE A 333 -42.82 22.86 8.57
CA ILE A 333 -42.12 24.03 8.02
C ILE A 333 -41.39 24.81 9.11
N SER A 334 -42.03 25.03 10.27
CA SER A 334 -41.37 25.69 11.40
C SER A 334 -40.17 24.88 11.90
N GLN A 335 -40.31 23.56 11.96
CA GLN A 335 -39.23 22.66 12.35
C GLN A 335 -38.11 22.63 11.30
N ASP A 336 -38.42 22.65 10.01
CA ASP A 336 -37.44 22.74 8.92
C ASP A 336 -36.72 24.09 8.92
N ALA A 337 -37.43 25.19 9.17
CA ALA A 337 -36.85 26.52 9.28
C ALA A 337 -35.93 26.64 10.50
N GLU A 338 -36.33 26.07 11.64
CA GLU A 338 -35.50 25.98 12.83
C GLU A 338 -34.27 25.09 12.60
N THR A 339 -34.44 23.97 11.90
CA THR A 339 -33.34 23.06 11.53
C THR A 339 -32.39 23.75 10.55
N TYR A 340 -32.89 24.48 9.56
CA TYR A 340 -32.09 25.26 8.63
C TYR A 340 -31.32 26.37 9.34
N ALA A 341 -31.97 27.13 10.23
CA ALA A 341 -31.32 28.16 11.03
C ALA A 341 -30.24 27.56 11.93
N ARG A 342 -30.52 26.43 12.57
CA ARG A 342 -29.57 25.68 13.40
C ARG A 342 -28.38 25.19 12.58
N ASN A 343 -28.64 24.58 11.42
CA ASN A 343 -27.58 24.11 10.50
C ASN A 343 -26.72 25.26 9.97
N VAL A 344 -27.30 26.42 9.68
CA VAL A 344 -26.55 27.62 9.26
C VAL A 344 -25.69 28.16 10.41
N VAL A 345 -26.21 28.15 11.64
CA VAL A 345 -25.45 28.58 12.82
C VAL A 345 -24.35 27.58 13.18
N GLU A 346 -24.62 26.28 13.12
CA GLU A 346 -23.71 25.18 13.42
C GLU A 346 -22.63 25.01 12.34
N ALA A 347 -22.95 25.31 11.07
CA ALA A 347 -21.96 25.41 9.99
C ALA A 347 -21.02 26.62 10.15
N VAL A 348 -21.41 27.64 10.92
CA VAL A 348 -20.63 28.86 11.17
C VAL A 348 -19.89 28.81 12.52
N MET A 349 -20.43 28.08 13.50
CA MET A 349 -19.82 27.79 14.78
C MET A 349 -19.78 26.28 14.98
N PRO A 350 -18.68 25.59 14.62
CA PRO A 350 -18.46 24.24 15.08
C PRO A 350 -18.16 24.34 16.58
N GLY A 351 -19.21 24.31 17.39
CA GLY A 351 -19.13 24.35 18.84
C GLY A 351 -18.59 23.03 19.37
N ASP A 352 -17.55 23.15 20.19
CA ASP A 352 -17.07 22.17 21.16
C ASP A 352 -18.18 21.25 21.69
N GLU A 353 -18.19 19.98 21.26
CA GLU A 353 -18.63 18.90 22.14
C GLU A 353 -17.47 18.54 23.07
N ALA A 354 -17.20 19.45 24.00
CA ALA A 354 -16.53 19.14 25.24
C ALA A 354 -17.61 19.00 26.32
N GLN A 355 -17.70 17.78 26.87
CA GLN A 355 -18.21 17.43 28.19
C GLN A 355 -19.71 17.66 28.44
N LYS A 356 -20.46 16.55 28.46
CA LYS A 356 -21.45 16.25 29.52
C LYS A 356 -21.58 14.73 29.67
N GLU A 357 -21.08 14.27 30.82
CA GLU A 357 -21.26 13.01 31.57
C GLU A 357 -21.33 11.66 30.82
#